data_AF-A0A4Q2YXV9-F1
#
_entry.id   AF-A0A4Q2YXV9-F1
#
_cell.length_a   1.000
_cell.length_b   1.000
_cell.length_c   1.000
_cell.angle_alpha   90.00
_cell.angle_beta   90.00
_cell.angle_gamma   90.00
#
_symmetry.space_group_name_H-M   'P 1'
#
loop_
_entity.id
_entity.type
_entity.pdbx_description
1 polymer ?
#
loop_
_entity_poly.entity_id
_entity_poly.type
_entity_poly.pdbx_seq_one_letter_code
_entity_poly.pdbx_strand_id
1 'polypeptide(L)'
;MLRIAPILLLLCAACGVVEQPKSAETVAAYEVPLPTASDKRRFLALLTKKAEAAGFHVDAATNDELRVASEVSPQTFSASVWRGKDDEEPIASAMDFQDRLGRVWISFSLGQDPVRSSQFRTSLMPAIQDGWPETASLPIMPNGGIPLTRDLVRTPNGYIVDPLAAKTYEARPSIERP
;
A
#
# COMPACT_ATOMS: atom_id res chain seq x y z
N MET A 1 28.38 -30.34 44.41
CA MET A 1 28.10 -28.99 43.86
C MET A 1 27.06 -29.13 42.76
N LEU A 2 25.80 -28.90 43.13
CA LEU A 2 24.61 -29.09 42.29
C LEU A 2 24.37 -27.78 41.53
N ARG A 3 24.55 -27.78 40.20
CA ARG A 3 24.29 -26.60 39.37
C ARG A 3 22.79 -26.45 39.15
N ILE A 4 22.22 -25.39 39.71
CA ILE A 4 20.82 -24.99 39.54
C ILE A 4 20.65 -24.47 38.10
N ALA A 5 19.76 -25.09 37.34
CA ALA A 5 19.36 -24.67 35.99
C ALA A 5 18.58 -23.33 36.06
N PRO A 6 18.74 -22.41 35.10
CA PRO A 6 17.92 -21.22 35.05
C PRO A 6 16.54 -21.59 34.49
N ILE A 7 15.51 -21.40 35.30
CA ILE A 7 14.12 -21.41 34.86
C ILE A 7 13.91 -20.16 34.00
N LEU A 8 13.95 -20.35 32.69
CA LEU A 8 13.48 -19.41 31.69
C LEU A 8 11.96 -19.55 31.66
N LEU A 9 11.22 -18.62 32.29
CA LEU A 9 9.76 -18.62 32.24
C LEU A 9 9.22 -17.20 32.01
N LEU A 10 8.63 -17.06 30.82
CA LEU A 10 7.50 -16.20 30.43
C LEU A 10 7.59 -14.68 30.56
N LEU A 11 7.39 -14.02 29.41
CA LEU A 11 6.31 -13.04 29.18
C LEU A 11 6.17 -12.73 27.67
N CYS A 12 5.78 -13.72 26.86
CA CYS A 12 5.24 -13.48 25.51
C CYS A 12 3.72 -13.31 25.61
N ALA A 13 3.26 -12.19 26.20
CA ALA A 13 1.84 -11.88 26.32
C ALA A 13 1.58 -10.39 26.10
N ALA A 14 1.88 -9.89 24.89
CA ALA A 14 1.33 -8.64 24.37
C ALA A 14 1.55 -8.51 22.85
N CYS A 15 1.10 -9.46 22.05
CA CYS A 15 0.72 -9.13 20.66
C CYS A 15 -0.67 -8.48 20.70
N GLY A 16 -0.78 -7.34 21.37
CA GLY A 16 -1.92 -6.46 21.16
C GLY A 16 -1.86 -5.92 19.74
N VAL A 17 -3.01 -5.72 19.09
CA VAL A 17 -3.05 -4.96 17.83
C VAL A 17 -2.50 -3.58 18.15
N VAL A 18 -1.27 -3.29 17.73
CA VAL A 18 -0.72 -1.94 17.80
C VAL A 18 -1.62 -1.07 16.95
N GLU A 19 -2.30 -0.12 17.60
CA GLU A 19 -3.13 0.85 16.91
C GLU A 19 -2.28 1.55 15.86
N GLN A 20 -2.69 1.43 14.60
CA GLN A 20 -1.98 2.09 13.51
C GLN A 20 -2.18 3.59 13.68
N PRO A 21 -1.11 4.40 13.56
CA PRO A 21 -1.27 5.84 13.65
C PRO A 21 -2.23 6.30 12.54
N LYS A 22 -3.07 7.29 12.84
CA LYS A 22 -4.02 7.85 11.86
C LYS A 22 -3.32 8.29 10.56
N SER A 23 -2.06 8.69 10.63
CA SER A 23 -1.25 9.05 9.45
C SER A 23 -1.07 7.89 8.46
N ALA A 24 -1.13 6.64 8.91
CA ALA A 24 -1.02 5.47 8.03
C ALA A 24 -2.33 5.10 7.32
N GLU A 25 -3.45 5.75 7.66
CA GLU A 25 -4.75 5.52 7.02
C GLU A 25 -4.64 5.71 5.50
N THR A 26 -5.12 4.73 4.72
CA THR A 26 -5.16 4.87 3.26
C THR A 26 -6.30 5.81 2.87
N VAL A 27 -6.00 6.87 2.13
CA VAL A 27 -6.98 7.90 1.72
C VAL A 27 -7.34 7.85 0.24
N ALA A 28 -6.55 7.14 -0.56
CA ALA A 28 -6.85 6.86 -1.97
C ALA A 28 -6.04 5.67 -2.46
N ALA A 29 -6.56 4.96 -3.44
CA ALA A 29 -5.83 3.92 -4.15
C ALA A 29 -6.28 3.82 -5.61
N TYR A 30 -5.37 3.36 -6.46
CA TYR A 30 -5.59 3.22 -7.89
C TYR A 30 -4.87 1.98 -8.42
N GLU A 31 -5.45 1.33 -9.42
CA GLU A 31 -4.81 0.31 -10.21
C GLU A 31 -4.21 0.93 -11.48
N VAL A 32 -2.94 0.65 -11.75
CA VAL A 32 -2.18 1.11 -12.93
C VAL A 32 -1.76 -0.11 -13.76
N PRO A 33 -2.14 -0.21 -15.04
CA PRO A 33 -1.75 -1.32 -15.89
C PRO A 33 -0.29 -1.19 -16.35
N LEU A 34 0.60 -1.97 -15.75
CA LEU A 34 2.03 -2.04 -16.02
C LEU A 34 2.44 -3.46 -16.49
N PRO A 35 1.91 -3.96 -17.62
CA PRO A 35 2.07 -5.36 -18.02
C PRO A 35 3.53 -5.71 -18.36
N THR A 36 4.32 -4.75 -18.83
CA THR A 36 5.69 -5.00 -19.26
C THR A 36 6.74 -4.47 -18.28
N ALA A 37 7.95 -5.01 -18.36
CA ALA A 37 9.10 -4.46 -17.64
C ALA A 37 9.40 -3.00 -18.04
N SER A 38 9.09 -2.62 -19.28
CA SER A 38 9.26 -1.24 -19.74
C SER A 38 8.27 -0.29 -19.06
N ASP A 39 7.01 -0.71 -18.91
CA ASP A 39 5.99 0.07 -18.20
C ASP A 39 6.37 0.28 -16.74
N LYS A 40 6.80 -0.80 -16.07
CA LYS A 40 7.27 -0.75 -14.67
C LYS A 40 8.44 0.20 -14.47
N ARG A 41 9.45 0.16 -15.35
CA ARG A 41 10.58 1.10 -15.31
C ARG A 41 10.14 2.55 -15.53
N ARG A 42 9.24 2.79 -16.50
CA ARG A 42 8.72 4.14 -16.78
C ARG A 42 7.90 4.67 -15.59
N PHE A 43 7.10 3.81 -14.98
CA PHE A 43 6.32 4.13 -13.79
C PHE A 43 7.23 4.46 -12.60
N LEU A 44 8.23 3.62 -12.32
CA LEU A 44 9.19 3.87 -11.26
C LEU A 44 9.93 5.18 -11.46
N ALA A 45 10.42 5.46 -12.69
CA ALA A 45 11.09 6.72 -12.99
C ALA A 45 10.18 7.94 -12.78
N LEU A 46 8.90 7.85 -13.15
CA LEU A 46 7.92 8.91 -12.88
C LEU A 46 7.70 9.08 -11.38
N LEU A 47 7.52 7.98 -10.65
CA LEU A 47 7.29 7.97 -9.21
C LEU A 47 8.47 8.63 -8.48
N THR A 48 9.69 8.20 -8.78
CA THR A 48 10.94 8.78 -8.24
C THR A 48 11.03 10.27 -8.52
N LYS A 49 10.87 10.69 -9.78
CA LYS A 49 10.93 12.10 -10.16
C LYS A 49 9.93 12.96 -9.37
N LYS A 50 8.70 12.47 -9.20
CA LYS A 50 7.64 13.19 -8.47
C LYS A 50 7.88 13.20 -6.97
N ALA A 51 8.38 12.10 -6.41
CA ALA A 51 8.74 11.99 -5.00
C ALA A 51 9.89 12.95 -4.64
N GLU A 52 10.98 12.93 -5.42
CA GLU A 52 12.13 13.82 -5.22
C GLU A 52 11.72 15.30 -5.30
N ALA A 53 10.90 15.66 -6.28
CA ALA A 53 10.38 17.04 -6.42
C ALA A 53 9.51 17.46 -5.22
N ALA A 54 8.88 16.51 -4.52
CA ALA A 54 8.13 16.74 -3.30
C ALA A 54 8.97 16.62 -2.02
N GLY A 55 10.29 16.35 -2.13
CA GLY A 55 11.19 16.14 -1.01
C GLY A 55 10.98 14.81 -0.27
N PHE A 56 10.60 13.78 -1.02
CA PHE A 56 10.46 12.38 -0.60
C PHE A 56 11.48 11.52 -1.35
N HIS A 57 11.69 10.27 -0.91
CA HIS A 57 12.46 9.28 -1.66
C HIS A 57 11.61 8.06 -2.01
N VAL A 58 12.15 7.21 -2.88
CA VAL A 58 11.50 5.97 -3.33
C VAL A 58 12.45 4.81 -3.11
N ASP A 59 11.94 3.78 -2.43
CA ASP A 59 12.59 2.48 -2.37
C ASP A 59 11.80 1.51 -3.22
N ALA A 60 12.49 0.83 -4.13
CA ALA A 60 11.90 -0.18 -4.98
C ALA A 60 12.62 -1.50 -4.79
N ALA A 61 11.84 -2.57 -4.71
CA ALA A 61 12.39 -3.90 -4.60
C ALA A 61 13.23 -4.24 -5.85
N THR A 62 14.43 -4.75 -5.61
CA THR A 62 15.30 -5.33 -6.62
C THR A 62 14.70 -6.61 -7.19
N ASN A 63 15.22 -7.06 -8.34
CA ASN A 63 14.77 -8.34 -8.93
C ASN A 63 15.00 -9.54 -7.99
N ASP A 64 16.08 -9.51 -7.18
CA ASP A 64 16.34 -10.59 -6.22
C ASP A 64 15.38 -10.57 -5.04
N GLU A 65 15.06 -9.39 -4.50
CA GLU A 65 14.05 -9.25 -3.45
C GLU A 65 12.66 -9.68 -3.95
N LEU A 66 12.28 -9.27 -5.17
CA LEU A 66 11.04 -9.70 -5.81
C LEU A 66 11.01 -11.21 -6.03
N ARG A 67 12.13 -11.82 -6.45
CA ARG A 67 12.25 -13.26 -6.63
C ARG A 67 12.03 -14.01 -5.31
N VAL A 68 12.69 -13.58 -4.23
CA VAL A 68 12.55 -14.19 -2.90
C VAL A 68 11.13 -14.04 -2.37
N ALA A 69 10.57 -12.84 -2.41
CA ALA A 69 9.21 -12.61 -1.92
C ALA A 69 8.13 -13.33 -2.76
N SER A 70 8.40 -13.55 -4.06
CA SER A 70 7.53 -14.36 -4.94
C SER A 70 7.49 -15.85 -4.60
N GLU A 71 8.39 -16.35 -3.75
CA GLU A 71 8.30 -17.72 -3.23
C GLU A 71 7.09 -17.90 -2.30
N VAL A 72 6.59 -16.82 -1.69
CA VAL A 72 5.41 -16.82 -0.81
C VAL A 72 4.15 -16.36 -1.55
N SER A 73 4.24 -15.23 -2.27
CA SER A 73 3.13 -14.66 -3.04
C SER A 73 3.70 -14.03 -4.30
N PRO A 74 3.38 -14.55 -5.49
CA PRO A 74 3.88 -14.00 -6.75
C PRO A 74 3.68 -12.49 -6.84
N GLN A 75 4.77 -11.78 -7.15
CA GLN A 75 4.80 -10.34 -7.35
C GLN A 75 5.88 -9.98 -8.38
N THR A 76 5.67 -8.91 -9.12
CA THR A 76 6.61 -8.46 -10.16
C THR A 76 6.94 -6.97 -10.08
N PHE A 77 6.35 -6.26 -9.14
CA PHE A 77 6.67 -4.87 -8.83
C PHE A 77 6.34 -4.57 -7.36
N SER A 78 7.24 -3.87 -6.68
CA SER A 78 7.00 -3.32 -5.36
C SER A 78 7.88 -2.07 -5.17
N ALA A 79 7.26 -0.96 -4.81
CA ALA A 79 7.93 0.28 -4.49
C ALA A 79 7.15 1.07 -3.44
N SER A 80 7.85 1.82 -2.60
CA SER A 80 7.26 2.69 -1.58
C SER A 80 7.87 4.08 -1.69
N VAL A 81 7.04 5.10 -1.46
CA VAL A 81 7.45 6.50 -1.34
C VAL A 81 7.48 6.84 0.14
N TRP A 82 8.60 7.38 0.61
CA TRP A 82 8.82 7.65 2.02
C TRP A 82 9.12 9.13 2.27
N ARG A 83 8.69 9.62 3.43
CA ARG A 83 9.11 10.90 3.98
C ARG A 83 10.18 10.70 5.05
N GLY A 84 11.19 11.57 4.97
CA GLY A 84 12.37 11.54 5.82
C GLY A 84 13.49 10.74 5.15
N LYS A 85 14.64 10.56 5.80
CA LYS A 85 15.81 9.90 5.15
C LYS A 85 15.95 8.43 5.53
N ASP A 86 15.24 8.01 6.57
CA ASP A 86 15.35 6.73 7.24
C ASP A 86 13.97 6.04 7.32
N ASP A 87 13.17 6.16 6.26
CA ASP A 87 11.84 5.55 6.09
C ASP A 87 10.85 5.84 7.22
N GLU A 88 10.90 7.07 7.75
CA GLU A 88 10.16 7.46 8.95
C GLU A 88 8.64 7.41 8.74
N GLU A 89 8.19 7.62 7.50
CA GLU A 89 6.77 7.57 7.17
C GLU A 89 6.49 7.17 5.72
N PRO A 90 5.64 6.14 5.48
CA PRO A 90 5.18 5.82 4.14
C PRO A 90 4.13 6.83 3.68
N ILE A 91 4.36 7.40 2.50
CA ILE A 91 3.44 8.35 1.84
C ILE A 91 2.59 7.66 0.78
N ALA A 92 3.20 6.73 0.05
CA ALA A 92 2.51 5.89 -0.92
C ALA A 92 3.20 4.53 -1.04
N SER A 93 2.45 3.50 -1.44
CA SER A 93 3.00 2.19 -1.76
C SER A 93 2.40 1.68 -3.05
N ALA A 94 3.21 1.07 -3.90
CA ALA A 94 2.84 0.60 -5.22
C ALA A 94 3.34 -0.83 -5.42
N MET A 95 2.43 -1.80 -5.50
CA MET A 95 2.79 -3.21 -5.73
C MET A 95 1.72 -3.96 -6.53
N ASP A 96 2.11 -5.06 -7.19
CA ASP A 96 1.17 -6.03 -7.75
C ASP A 96 1.17 -7.34 -6.95
N PHE A 97 0.10 -8.12 -7.11
CA PHE A 97 -0.10 -9.36 -6.38
C PHE A 97 -0.48 -10.50 -7.34
N GLN A 98 -0.44 -11.73 -6.82
CA GLN A 98 -0.60 -12.97 -7.59
C GLN A 98 -1.83 -13.03 -8.51
N ASP A 99 -2.92 -12.39 -8.14
CA ASP A 99 -4.18 -12.36 -8.87
C ASP A 99 -4.24 -11.24 -9.93
N ARG A 100 -3.25 -10.35 -9.95
CA ARG A 100 -3.21 -9.14 -10.79
C ARG A 100 -1.78 -8.75 -11.20
N LEU A 101 -0.93 -9.73 -11.52
CA LEU A 101 0.42 -9.45 -12.00
C LEU A 101 0.42 -8.51 -13.21
N GLY A 102 1.26 -7.48 -13.16
CA GLY A 102 1.29 -6.42 -14.17
C GLY A 102 0.16 -5.39 -14.04
N ARG A 103 -0.65 -5.44 -12.97
CA ARG A 103 -1.61 -4.39 -12.59
C ARG A 103 -1.29 -3.93 -11.18
N VAL A 104 -0.44 -2.91 -11.10
CA VAL A 104 0.09 -2.38 -9.85
C VAL A 104 -0.97 -1.55 -9.15
N TRP A 105 -1.20 -1.83 -7.87
CA TRP A 105 -2.01 -1.00 -7.00
C TRP A 105 -1.11 0.01 -6.31
N ILE A 106 -1.36 1.29 -6.55
CA ILE A 106 -0.75 2.40 -5.80
C ILE A 106 -1.76 2.92 -4.78
N SER A 107 -1.41 2.87 -3.50
CA SER A 107 -2.16 3.46 -2.39
C SER A 107 -1.43 4.68 -1.82
N PHE A 108 -2.20 5.61 -1.26
CA PHE A 108 -1.70 6.83 -0.65
C PHE A 108 -2.18 6.90 0.80
N SER A 109 -1.25 7.16 1.71
CA SER A 109 -1.54 7.35 3.13
C SER A 109 -1.96 8.80 3.40
N LEU A 110 -2.71 9.03 4.49
CA LEU A 110 -3.06 10.36 4.97
C LEU A 110 -1.79 11.19 5.23
N GLY A 111 -0.80 10.57 5.86
CA GLY A 111 0.45 11.19 6.29
C GLY A 111 0.29 12.06 7.55
N GLN A 112 1.40 12.33 8.23
CA GLN A 112 1.51 13.24 9.36
C GLN A 112 1.34 14.69 8.93
N ASP A 113 1.64 15.00 7.67
CA ASP A 113 1.30 16.26 7.00
C ASP A 113 0.31 15.98 5.85
N PRO A 114 -1.01 15.99 6.12
CA PRO A 114 -2.02 15.64 5.13
C PRO A 114 -2.06 16.58 3.92
N VAL A 115 -1.68 17.85 4.10
CA VAL A 115 -1.66 18.82 3.01
C VAL A 115 -0.57 18.43 2.02
N ARG A 116 0.64 18.16 2.51
CA ARG A 116 1.76 17.76 1.67
C ARG A 116 1.54 16.40 1.00
N SER A 117 1.02 15.41 1.71
CA SER A 117 0.69 14.10 1.13
C SER A 117 -0.37 14.22 0.02
N SER A 118 -1.41 15.01 0.25
CA SER A 118 -2.46 15.27 -0.75
C SER A 118 -1.92 16.03 -1.97
N GLN A 119 -1.03 17.00 -1.78
CA GLN A 119 -0.36 17.72 -2.86
C GLN A 119 0.50 16.78 -3.72
N PHE A 120 1.27 15.89 -3.10
CA PHE A 120 2.04 14.87 -3.82
C PHE A 120 1.14 14.00 -4.69
N ARG A 121 0.09 13.41 -4.11
CA ARG A 121 -0.92 12.62 -4.86
C ARG A 121 -1.51 13.41 -6.03
N THR A 122 -1.93 14.65 -5.78
CA THR A 122 -2.55 15.52 -6.80
C THR A 122 -1.57 15.88 -7.92
N SER A 123 -0.27 15.93 -7.64
CA SER A 123 0.77 16.18 -8.63
C SER A 123 1.17 14.94 -9.45
N LEU A 124 1.04 13.75 -8.86
CA LEU A 124 1.45 12.46 -9.42
C LEU A 124 0.35 11.85 -10.29
N MET A 125 -0.89 11.83 -9.79
CA MET A 125 -1.98 11.09 -10.43
C MET A 125 -2.31 11.56 -11.86
N PRO A 126 -2.35 12.87 -12.19
CA PRO A 126 -2.55 13.30 -13.58
C PRO A 126 -1.47 12.76 -14.52
N ALA A 127 -0.20 12.77 -14.08
CA ALA A 127 0.90 12.25 -14.90
C ALA A 127 0.84 10.71 -15.07
N ILE A 128 0.33 9.98 -14.07
CA ILE A 128 0.04 8.56 -14.20
C ILE A 128 -1.08 8.35 -15.22
N GLN A 129 -2.19 9.08 -15.11
CA GLN A 129 -3.33 8.94 -16.02
C GLN A 129 -2.98 9.30 -17.47
N ASP A 130 -2.12 10.29 -17.68
CA ASP A 130 -1.59 10.64 -19.01
C ASP A 130 -0.74 9.50 -19.61
N GLY A 131 0.08 8.84 -18.77
CA GLY A 131 0.92 7.72 -19.19
C GLY A 131 0.17 6.40 -19.35
N TRP A 132 -0.87 6.19 -18.54
CA TRP A 132 -1.68 4.98 -18.46
C TRP A 132 -3.17 5.34 -18.31
N PRO A 133 -3.86 5.69 -19.41
CA PRO A 133 -5.26 6.16 -19.36
C PRO A 133 -6.25 5.15 -18.80
N GLU A 134 -5.90 3.86 -18.79
CA GLU A 134 -6.68 2.78 -18.20
C GLU A 134 -6.56 2.67 -16.67
N THR A 135 -5.82 3.58 -16.02
CA THR A 135 -5.74 3.67 -14.56
C THR A 135 -7.14 3.81 -13.94
N ALA A 136 -7.44 2.97 -12.96
CA ALA A 136 -8.75 2.89 -12.33
C ALA A 136 -8.65 3.19 -10.84
N SER A 137 -9.58 3.98 -10.30
CA SER A 137 -9.71 4.16 -8.85
C SER A 137 -10.13 2.86 -8.17
N LEU A 138 -9.60 2.63 -6.97
CA LEU A 138 -10.02 1.56 -6.07
C LEU A 138 -10.81 2.19 -4.92
N PRO A 139 -11.91 1.55 -4.46
CA PRO A 139 -12.67 2.05 -3.32
C PRO A 139 -11.84 1.89 -2.04
N ILE A 140 -11.88 2.93 -1.19
CA ILE A 140 -11.43 2.86 0.20
C ILE A 140 -12.65 2.64 1.07
N MET A 141 -12.66 1.58 1.86
CA MET A 141 -13.83 1.17 2.63
C MET A 141 -13.88 1.85 4.00
N PRO A 142 -15.04 1.87 4.68
CA PRO A 142 -15.18 2.45 6.02
C PRO A 142 -14.24 1.86 7.08
N ASN A 143 -13.78 0.62 6.89
CA ASN A 143 -12.76 0.00 7.74
C ASN A 143 -11.31 0.42 7.42
N GLY A 144 -11.11 1.35 6.48
CA GLY A 144 -9.82 1.87 6.02
C GLY A 144 -9.11 0.98 4.99
N GLY A 145 -9.66 -0.18 4.65
CA GLY A 145 -9.06 -1.14 3.73
C GLY A 145 -9.48 -0.94 2.27
N ILE A 146 -8.66 -1.46 1.36
CA ILE A 146 -9.04 -1.68 -0.04
C ILE A 146 -9.66 -3.09 -0.14
N PRO A 147 -10.81 -3.28 -0.81
CA PRO A 147 -11.40 -4.60 -0.96
C PRO A 147 -10.50 -5.61 -1.67
N LEU A 148 -10.73 -6.87 -1.38
CA LEU A 148 -10.08 -7.97 -2.08
C LEU A 148 -10.44 -7.96 -3.56
N THR A 149 -9.51 -8.34 -4.44
CA THR A 149 -9.72 -8.44 -5.89
C THR A 149 -11.00 -9.14 -6.29
N ARG A 150 -11.35 -10.25 -5.62
CA ARG A 150 -12.54 -11.05 -5.92
C ARG A 150 -13.85 -10.31 -5.62
N ASP A 151 -13.81 -9.31 -4.76
CA ASP A 151 -14.95 -8.50 -4.35
C ASP A 151 -14.98 -7.16 -5.12
N LEU A 152 -14.08 -6.95 -6.09
CA LEU A 152 -14.01 -5.74 -6.90
C LEU A 152 -14.64 -5.96 -8.28
N VAL A 153 -15.61 -5.11 -8.63
CA VAL A 153 -16.25 -5.07 -9.94
C VAL A 153 -15.74 -3.87 -10.72
N ARG A 154 -15.20 -4.10 -11.91
CA ARG A 154 -14.73 -3.02 -12.81
C ARG A 154 -15.92 -2.28 -13.42
N THR A 155 -15.82 -0.95 -13.46
CA THR A 155 -16.77 -0.02 -14.09
C THR A 155 -16.01 0.94 -15.01
N PRO A 156 -16.70 1.74 -15.83
CA PRO A 156 -16.05 2.80 -16.63
C PRO A 156 -15.29 3.83 -15.80
N ASN A 157 -15.69 4.04 -14.54
CA ASN A 157 -15.13 5.10 -13.66
C ASN A 157 -14.10 4.58 -12.64
N GLY A 158 -13.75 3.29 -12.70
CA GLY A 158 -12.89 2.63 -11.71
C GLY A 158 -13.50 1.33 -11.19
N TYR A 159 -13.24 0.97 -9.95
CA TYR A 159 -13.82 -0.19 -9.31
C TYR A 159 -14.89 0.19 -8.28
N ILE A 160 -15.87 -0.69 -8.11
CA ILE A 160 -16.79 -0.70 -6.97
C ILE A 160 -16.66 -2.03 -6.22
N VAL A 161 -17.08 -2.05 -4.96
CA VAL A 161 -17.23 -3.32 -4.23
C VAL A 161 -18.47 -4.06 -4.73
N ASP A 162 -18.39 -5.38 -4.87
CA ASP A 162 -19.55 -6.24 -5.09
C ASP A 162 -20.57 -5.98 -3.96
N PRO A 163 -21.82 -5.58 -4.27
CA PRO A 163 -22.84 -5.35 -3.26
C PRO A 163 -23.07 -6.54 -2.33
N LEU A 164 -22.85 -7.78 -2.79
CA LEU A 164 -22.98 -8.99 -1.97
C LEU A 164 -21.84 -9.13 -0.95
N ALA A 165 -20.68 -8.52 -1.19
CA ALA A 165 -19.52 -8.54 -0.31
C ALA A 165 -19.39 -7.29 0.57
N ALA A 166 -20.15 -6.22 0.27
CA ALA A 166 -20.01 -4.90 0.89
C ALA A 166 -20.04 -4.92 2.43
N LYS A 167 -20.88 -5.77 3.02
CA LYS A 167 -21.03 -5.90 4.48
C LYS A 167 -19.73 -6.30 5.19
N THR A 168 -18.84 -7.03 4.54
CA THR A 168 -17.53 -7.43 5.09
C THR A 168 -16.62 -6.24 5.37
N TYR A 169 -16.91 -5.08 4.75
CA TYR A 169 -16.05 -3.90 4.76
C TYR A 169 -16.62 -2.73 5.58
N GLU A 170 -17.71 -2.95 6.30
CA GLU A 170 -18.26 -1.96 7.23
C GLU A 170 -17.27 -1.64 8.36
N ALA A 171 -17.40 -0.45 8.95
CA ALA A 171 -16.56 -0.05 10.07
C ALA A 171 -16.71 -1.05 11.22
N ARG A 172 -15.60 -1.46 11.84
CA ARG A 172 -15.68 -2.24 13.07
C ARG A 172 -16.29 -1.34 14.16
N PRO A 173 -17.21 -1.85 15.00
CA PRO A 173 -17.68 -1.09 16.15
C PRO A 173 -16.48 -0.70 17.01
N SER A 174 -16.39 0.59 17.35
CA SER A 174 -15.41 1.10 18.29
C SER A 174 -15.57 0.37 19.61
N ILE A 175 -14.57 -0.42 20.00
CA ILE A 175 -14.50 -0.94 21.35
C ILE A 175 -14.07 0.25 22.22
N GLU A 176 -15.05 1.04 22.67
CA GLU A 176 -14.84 1.93 23.82
C GLU A 176 -14.41 1.03 24.99
N ARG A 177 -13.13 1.07 25.32
CA ARG A 177 -12.68 0.50 26.60
C ARG A 177 -12.98 1.54 27.68
N PRO A 178 -13.60 1.12 28.80
CA PRO A 178 -13.90 2.00 29.93
C PRO A 178 -12.65 2.61 30.57
#